data_AF-A0A6G1LA71-F1
#
_entry.id   AF-A0A6G1LA71-F1
#
_cell.length_a   1.000
_cell.length_b   1.000
_cell.length_c   1.000
_cell.angle_alpha   90.00
_cell.angle_beta   90.00
_cell.angle_gamma   90.00
#
_symmetry.space_group_name_H-M   'P 1'
#
loop_
_entity.id
_entity.type
_entity.pdbx_description
1 polymer ?
#
loop_
_entity_poly.entity_id
_entity_poly.type
_entity_poly.pdbx_seq_one_letter_code
_entity_poly.pdbx_strand_id
1 'polypeptide(L)'
;MPTVPNFSIPDSPPPDHSNSEEAAQLAATTKKFERFLELKKQGVHFNQRLQNSSSLRNPSLLPKLMEFAGVSREDSWASSLPEDIAVPVKWQEDCYVEKLTKQNARREKKRVAERDKVEFVAAGKGDGSSAPGSVPGGGGAGQRKSRFDQR
;
A
#
# COMPACT_ATOMS: atom_id res chain seq x y z
N MET A 1 42.24 -23.87 -24.71
CA MET A 1 40.84 -23.54 -25.03
C MET A 1 40.64 -23.78 -26.51
N PRO A 2 39.59 -24.52 -26.95
CA PRO A 2 39.30 -24.66 -28.37
C PRO A 2 39.07 -23.27 -28.99
N THR A 3 39.59 -23.05 -30.20
CA THR A 3 39.60 -21.76 -30.90
C THR A 3 38.29 -21.43 -31.62
N VAL A 4 37.38 -22.40 -31.72
CA VAL A 4 36.05 -22.23 -32.30
C VAL A 4 35.01 -22.61 -31.23
N PRO A 5 34.06 -21.72 -30.89
CA PRO A 5 32.97 -22.06 -29.98
C PRO A 5 32.11 -23.14 -30.60
N ASN A 6 31.78 -24.18 -29.83
CA ASN A 6 30.84 -25.19 -30.29
C ASN A 6 29.41 -24.66 -30.18
N PHE A 7 28.76 -24.48 -31.33
CA PHE A 7 27.35 -24.06 -31.44
C PHE A 7 26.40 -25.24 -31.72
N SER A 8 26.86 -26.48 -31.64
CA SER A 8 25.98 -27.65 -31.75
C SER A 8 25.00 -27.64 -30.59
N ILE A 9 23.71 -27.44 -30.89
CA ILE A 9 22.64 -27.61 -29.92
C ILE A 9 22.51 -29.14 -29.72
N PRO A 10 22.64 -29.67 -28.49
CA PRO A 10 22.41 -31.09 -28.26
C PRO A 10 20.95 -31.44 -28.58
N ASP A 11 20.72 -32.69 -29.01
CA ASP A 11 19.37 -33.18 -29.21
C ASP A 11 18.55 -33.04 -27.94
N SER A 12 17.26 -32.70 -28.09
CA SER A 12 16.35 -32.60 -26.96
C SER A 12 16.29 -33.94 -26.22
N PRO A 13 16.27 -33.94 -24.87
CA PRO A 13 16.16 -35.17 -24.11
C PRO A 13 14.91 -35.98 -24.53
N PRO A 14 14.99 -37.32 -24.52
CA PRO A 14 13.86 -38.16 -24.90
C PRO A 14 12.66 -37.89 -23.98
N PRO A 15 11.42 -38.00 -24.50
CA PRO A 15 10.22 -37.77 -23.71
C PRO A 15 10.13 -38.79 -22.56
N ASP A 16 9.61 -38.34 -21.42
CA ASP A 16 9.42 -39.18 -20.24
C ASP A 16 8.57 -40.42 -20.57
N HIS A 17 8.86 -41.52 -19.89
CA HIS A 17 8.20 -42.81 -20.09
C HIS A 17 6.68 -42.64 -19.92
N SER A 18 5.94 -43.09 -20.94
CA SER A 18 4.55 -42.72 -21.27
C SER A 18 3.48 -42.89 -20.20
N ASN A 19 3.82 -43.42 -19.03
CA ASN A 19 2.88 -43.72 -17.94
C ASN A 19 3.21 -42.98 -16.62
N SER A 20 4.14 -42.01 -16.62
CA SER A 20 4.41 -41.15 -15.46
C SER A 20 3.41 -39.99 -15.34
N GLU A 21 3.13 -39.53 -14.12
CA GLU A 21 2.31 -38.33 -13.88
C GLU A 21 2.91 -37.08 -14.55
N GLU A 22 4.24 -37.01 -14.64
CA GLU A 22 4.98 -35.93 -15.29
C GLU A 22 4.73 -35.91 -16.81
N ALA A 23 4.71 -37.09 -17.45
CA ALA A 23 4.39 -37.23 -18.87
C ALA A 23 2.94 -36.78 -19.17
N ALA A 24 2.00 -37.07 -18.26
CA ALA A 24 0.62 -36.62 -18.38
C ALA A 24 0.50 -35.09 -18.23
N GLN A 25 1.24 -34.48 -17.30
CA GLN A 25 1.32 -33.02 -17.16
C GLN A 25 1.93 -32.37 -18.40
N LEU A 26 3.03 -32.93 -18.92
CA LEU A 26 3.69 -32.46 -20.13
C LEU A 26 2.72 -32.51 -21.32
N ALA A 27 2.05 -33.64 -21.55
CA ALA A 27 1.05 -33.78 -22.61
C ALA A 27 -0.11 -32.77 -22.47
N ALA A 28 -0.59 -32.54 -21.24
CA ALA A 28 -1.60 -31.53 -20.97
C ALA A 28 -1.11 -30.10 -21.26
N THR A 29 0.15 -29.79 -20.99
CA THR A 29 0.75 -28.49 -21.35
C THR A 29 0.94 -28.35 -22.85
N THR A 30 1.47 -29.36 -23.55
CA THR A 30 1.64 -29.38 -25.01
C THR A 30 0.31 -29.13 -25.71
N LYS A 31 -0.77 -29.78 -25.28
CA LYS A 31 -2.12 -29.55 -25.83
C LYS A 31 -2.60 -28.11 -25.66
N LYS A 32 -2.25 -27.43 -24.55
CA LYS A 32 -2.56 -26.00 -24.35
C LYS A 32 -1.75 -25.14 -25.34
N PHE A 33 -0.49 -25.48 -25.60
CA PHE A 33 0.35 -24.78 -26.57
C PHE A 33 -0.14 -24.97 -28.00
N GLU A 34 -0.52 -26.18 -28.40
CA GLU A 34 -1.10 -26.46 -29.72
C GLU A 34 -2.34 -25.58 -29.96
N ARG A 35 -3.28 -25.58 -29.01
CA ARG A 35 -4.47 -24.72 -29.07
C ARG A 35 -4.11 -23.24 -29.14
N PHE A 36 -3.11 -22.79 -28.39
CA PHE A 36 -2.65 -21.40 -28.44
C PHE A 36 -2.08 -21.04 -29.82
N LEU A 37 -1.29 -21.93 -30.43
CA LEU A 37 -0.73 -21.73 -31.76
C LEU A 37 -1.82 -21.72 -32.84
N GLU A 38 -2.83 -22.58 -32.75
CA GLU A 38 -4.01 -22.55 -33.61
C GLU A 38 -4.75 -21.21 -33.53
N LEU A 39 -5.01 -20.73 -32.32
CA LEU A 39 -5.67 -19.44 -32.10
C LEU A 39 -4.83 -18.28 -32.65
N LYS A 40 -3.50 -18.32 -32.52
CA LYS A 40 -2.62 -17.32 -33.13
C LYS A 40 -2.68 -17.34 -34.65
N LYS A 41 -2.72 -18.52 -35.28
CA LYS A 41 -2.89 -18.65 -36.74
C LYS A 41 -4.22 -18.08 -37.23
N GLN A 42 -5.26 -18.14 -36.39
CA GLN A 42 -6.57 -17.53 -36.65
C GLN A 42 -6.61 -16.01 -36.37
N GLY A 43 -5.48 -15.39 -35.99
CA GLY A 43 -5.41 -13.96 -35.68
C GLY A 43 -5.92 -13.58 -34.31
N VAL A 44 -6.22 -14.54 -33.42
CA VAL A 44 -6.68 -14.25 -32.05
C VAL A 44 -5.47 -13.97 -31.17
N HIS A 45 -5.24 -12.69 -30.86
CA HIS A 45 -4.18 -12.28 -29.95
C HIS A 45 -4.63 -12.41 -28.48
N PHE A 46 -4.11 -13.40 -27.77
CA PHE A 46 -4.52 -13.71 -26.39
C PHE A 46 -4.35 -12.52 -25.43
N ASN A 47 -3.19 -11.83 -25.45
CA ASN A 47 -2.97 -10.67 -24.57
C ASN A 47 -3.94 -9.51 -24.86
N GLN A 48 -4.34 -9.31 -26.12
CA GLN A 48 -5.31 -8.28 -26.49
C GLN A 48 -6.70 -8.64 -25.94
N ARG A 49 -7.08 -9.92 -26.04
CA ARG A 49 -8.34 -10.43 -25.48
C ARG A 49 -8.37 -10.34 -23.96
N LEU A 50 -7.25 -10.66 -23.29
CA LEU A 50 -7.08 -10.49 -21.85
C LEU A 50 -7.22 -9.02 -21.44
N GLN A 51 -6.53 -8.10 -22.11
CA GLN A 51 -6.60 -6.66 -21.83
C GLN A 51 -8.02 -6.09 -22.01
N ASN A 52 -8.75 -6.56 -23.02
CA ASN A 52 -10.11 -6.10 -23.29
C ASN A 52 -11.17 -6.77 -22.41
N SER A 53 -10.82 -7.84 -21.70
CA SER A 53 -11.72 -8.57 -20.80
C SER A 53 -12.23 -7.65 -19.69
N SER A 54 -13.55 -7.60 -19.51
CA SER A 54 -14.20 -6.81 -18.45
C SER A 54 -13.81 -7.28 -17.05
N SER A 55 -13.58 -8.59 -16.86
CA SER A 55 -13.18 -9.14 -15.57
C SER A 55 -11.80 -8.64 -15.12
N LEU A 56 -10.84 -8.49 -16.04
CA LEU A 56 -9.49 -7.99 -15.71
C LEU A 56 -9.41 -6.46 -15.63
N ARG A 57 -10.37 -5.75 -16.24
CA ARG A 57 -10.48 -4.29 -16.08
C ARG A 57 -11.13 -3.85 -14.78
N ASN A 58 -11.72 -4.78 -14.02
CA ASN A 58 -12.33 -4.47 -12.74
C ASN A 58 -11.29 -4.56 -11.60
N PRO A 59 -10.86 -3.44 -11.01
CA PRO A 59 -9.86 -3.45 -9.93
C PRO A 59 -10.36 -4.17 -8.67
N SER A 60 -11.67 -4.32 -8.47
CA SER A 60 -12.22 -5.04 -7.31
C SER A 60 -12.02 -6.56 -7.36
N LEU A 61 -11.67 -7.11 -8.53
CA LEU A 61 -11.40 -8.55 -8.69
C LEU A 61 -9.96 -8.91 -8.32
N LEU A 62 -9.04 -7.93 -8.32
CA LEU A 62 -7.61 -8.14 -8.05
C LEU A 62 -7.34 -8.89 -6.73
N PRO A 63 -7.98 -8.56 -5.58
CA PRO A 63 -7.71 -9.28 -4.34
C PRO A 63 -8.02 -10.78 -4.41
N LYS A 64 -9.10 -11.15 -5.11
CA LYS A 64 -9.50 -12.56 -5.29
C LYS A 64 -8.56 -13.30 -6.24
N LEU A 65 -8.02 -12.60 -7.24
CA LEU A 65 -7.00 -13.16 -8.13
C LEU A 65 -5.67 -13.38 -7.40
N MET A 66 -5.28 -12.45 -6.54
CA MET A 66 -4.10 -12.59 -5.69
C MET A 66 -4.25 -13.77 -4.73
N GLU A 67 -5.42 -13.91 -4.09
CA GLU A 67 -5.75 -15.05 -3.24
C GLU A 67 -5.69 -16.38 -4.00
N PHE A 68 -6.28 -16.46 -5.20
CA PHE A 68 -6.21 -17.65 -6.05
C PHE A 68 -4.77 -18.01 -6.46
N ALA A 69 -3.94 -17.00 -6.70
CA ALA A 69 -2.53 -17.18 -7.04
C ALA A 69 -1.65 -17.46 -5.82
N GLY A 70 -2.20 -17.43 -4.60
CA GLY A 70 -1.43 -17.58 -3.36
C GLY A 70 -0.44 -16.44 -3.10
N VAL A 71 -0.68 -15.26 -3.69
CA VAL A 71 0.19 -14.09 -3.55
C VAL A 71 -0.38 -13.19 -2.47
N SER A 72 0.37 -13.00 -1.38
CA SER A 72 -0.02 -12.04 -0.34
C SER A 72 0.20 -10.60 -0.81
N ARG A 73 -0.40 -9.65 -0.09
CA ARG A 73 -0.22 -8.24 -0.40
C ARG A 73 1.22 -7.79 -0.14
N GLU A 74 1.84 -8.37 0.86
CA GLU A 74 3.23 -8.19 1.23
C GLU A 74 4.17 -8.66 0.12
N ASP A 75 3.88 -9.81 -0.48
CA ASP A 75 4.67 -10.36 -1.59
C ASP A 75 4.66 -9.43 -2.80
N SER A 76 3.57 -8.68 -3.01
CA SER A 76 3.48 -7.71 -4.11
C SER A 76 4.42 -6.50 -3.95
N TRP A 77 4.91 -6.25 -2.74
CA TRP A 77 5.88 -5.20 -2.43
C TRP A 77 7.30 -5.73 -2.22
N ALA A 78 7.50 -7.04 -2.32
CA ALA A 78 8.80 -7.65 -2.15
C ALA A 78 9.79 -7.15 -3.22
N SER A 79 11.02 -6.87 -2.79
CA SER A 79 12.11 -6.54 -3.70
C SER A 79 12.83 -7.80 -4.13
N SER A 80 13.32 -7.82 -5.36
CA SER A 80 14.28 -8.84 -5.82
C SER A 80 15.72 -8.55 -5.37
N LEU A 81 15.95 -7.40 -4.72
CA LEU A 81 17.26 -7.00 -4.20
C LEU A 81 17.53 -7.66 -2.84
N PRO A 82 18.82 -7.85 -2.47
CA PRO A 82 19.20 -8.32 -1.14
C PRO A 82 18.67 -7.41 -0.02
N GLU A 83 18.37 -7.98 1.14
CA GLU A 83 17.78 -7.27 2.28
C GLU A 83 18.57 -6.03 2.72
N ASP A 84 19.89 -6.04 2.57
CA ASP A 84 20.78 -4.94 2.96
C ASP A 84 20.59 -3.66 2.14
N ILE A 85 20.04 -3.78 0.92
CA ILE A 85 19.84 -2.67 -0.04
C ILE A 85 18.36 -2.46 -0.34
N ALA A 86 17.54 -3.50 -0.17
CA ALA A 86 16.12 -3.47 -0.44
C ALA A 86 15.36 -2.56 0.54
N VAL A 87 14.26 -1.99 0.06
CA VAL A 87 13.29 -1.32 0.93
C VAL A 87 12.52 -2.39 1.71
N PRO A 88 12.43 -2.30 3.05
CA PRO A 88 11.65 -3.23 3.84
C PRO A 88 10.17 -3.25 3.43
N VAL A 89 9.64 -4.46 3.23
CA VAL A 89 8.22 -4.69 2.90
C VAL A 89 7.30 -4.25 4.05
N LYS A 90 7.74 -4.50 5.29
CA LYS A 90 7.03 -4.12 6.51
C LYS A 90 7.85 -3.09 7.27
N TRP A 91 7.18 -2.02 7.66
CA TRP A 91 7.77 -0.96 8.45
C TRP A 91 7.49 -1.22 9.93
N GLN A 92 8.23 -0.56 10.81
CA GLN A 92 7.93 -0.60 12.24
C GLN A 92 6.54 0.00 12.51
N GLU A 93 5.82 -0.53 13.50
CA GLU A 93 4.44 -0.10 13.78
C GLU A 93 4.31 1.42 13.97
N ASP A 94 5.30 2.04 14.61
CA ASP A 94 5.33 3.47 14.91
C ASP A 94 5.45 4.36 13.65
N CYS A 95 5.88 3.79 12.52
CA CYS A 95 5.97 4.49 11.24
C CYS A 95 4.63 4.56 10.50
N TYR A 96 3.63 3.76 10.89
CA TYR A 96 2.31 3.79 10.24
C TYR A 96 1.49 4.99 10.73
N VAL A 97 0.70 5.56 9.80
CA VAL A 97 -0.12 6.76 10.02
C VAL A 97 -1.01 6.64 11.26
N GLU A 98 -1.59 5.47 11.50
CA GLU A 98 -2.48 5.24 12.64
C GLU A 98 -1.77 5.35 14.00
N LYS A 99 -0.54 4.86 14.10
CA LYS A 99 0.25 4.94 15.35
C LYS A 99 0.80 6.35 15.53
N LEU A 100 1.24 6.98 14.44
CA LEU A 100 1.76 8.34 14.46
C LEU A 100 0.68 9.36 14.89
N THR A 101 -0.53 9.22 14.35
CA THR A 101 -1.68 10.05 14.74
C THR A 101 -2.06 9.86 16.21
N LYS A 102 -2.11 8.61 16.70
CA LYS A 102 -2.32 8.31 18.13
C LYS A 102 -1.25 8.91 19.02
N GLN A 103 0.02 8.81 18.63
CA GLN A 103 1.15 9.35 19.38
C GLN A 103 1.09 10.89 19.45
N ASN A 104 0.80 11.55 18.32
CA ASN A 104 0.64 13.01 18.25
C ASN A 104 -0.53 13.49 19.11
N ALA A 105 -1.69 12.82 19.05
CA ALA A 105 -2.84 13.14 19.90
C ALA A 105 -2.50 13.01 21.39
N ARG A 106 -1.71 12.00 21.78
CA ARG A 106 -1.24 11.84 23.17
C ARG A 106 -0.30 12.97 23.59
N ARG A 107 0.61 13.40 22.72
CA ARG A 107 1.54 14.52 22.99
C ARG A 107 0.78 15.83 23.15
N GLU A 108 -0.18 16.09 22.28
CA GLU A 108 -1.04 17.28 22.37
C GLU A 108 -1.85 17.31 23.67
N LYS A 109 -2.47 16.20 24.07
CA LYS A 109 -3.19 16.10 25.35
C LYS A 109 -2.29 16.39 26.56
N LYS A 110 -1.05 15.90 26.55
CA LYS A 110 -0.08 16.20 27.61
C LYS A 110 0.29 17.69 27.64
N ARG A 111 0.54 18.29 26.48
CA ARG A 111 0.87 19.72 26.35
C ARG A 111 -0.26 20.62 26.86
N VAL A 112 -1.51 20.26 26.59
CA VAL A 112 -2.68 20.98 27.12
C VAL A 112 -2.76 20.83 28.64
N ALA A 113 -2.66 19.60 29.16
CA ALA A 113 -2.69 19.35 30.60
C ALA A 113 -1.55 20.04 31.37
N GLU A 114 -0.37 20.18 30.78
CA GLU A 114 0.75 20.93 31.37
C GLU A 114 0.50 22.45 31.39
N ARG A 115 -0.14 23.01 30.35
CA ARG A 115 -0.54 24.43 30.31
C ARG A 115 -1.64 24.75 31.32
N ASP A 116 -2.60 23.85 31.49
CA ASP A 116 -3.69 24.00 32.47
C ASP A 116 -3.18 23.95 33.93
N LYS A 117 -1.95 23.46 34.15
CA LYS A 117 -1.33 23.36 35.47
C LYS A 117 -0.53 24.59 35.89
N VAL A 118 -0.47 25.63 35.05
CA VAL A 118 0.26 26.87 35.36
C VAL A 118 -0.64 27.76 36.23
N GLU A 119 -0.28 27.87 37.51
CA GLU A 119 -0.96 28.79 38.43
C GLU A 119 -0.42 30.21 38.25
N PHE A 120 -1.27 31.12 37.78
CA PHE A 120 -0.88 32.52 37.58
C PHE A 120 -0.96 33.26 38.92
N VAL A 121 0.18 33.67 39.46
CA VAL A 121 0.24 34.57 40.62
C VAL A 121 -0.20 35.97 40.17
N ALA A 122 -1.28 36.49 40.76
CA ALA A 122 -1.68 37.87 40.57
C ALA A 122 -0.54 38.78 41.07
N ALA A 123 -0.07 39.70 40.20
CA ALA A 123 0.90 40.70 40.61
C ALA A 123 0.36 41.44 41.84
N GLY A 124 1.07 41.34 42.96
CA GLY A 124 0.73 42.01 44.20
C GLY A 124 0.51 43.50 43.93
N LYS A 125 -0.48 44.07 44.62
CA LYS A 125 -0.92 45.45 44.53
C LYS A 125 0.23 46.41 44.88
N GLY A 126 1.08 46.66 43.88
CA GLY A 126 2.05 47.74 43.86
C GLY A 126 1.30 49.01 43.48
N ASP A 127 1.29 49.95 44.42
CA ASP A 127 0.85 51.33 44.23
C ASP A 127 1.49 51.92 42.97
N GLY A 128 0.69 52.10 41.93
CA GLY A 128 1.20 52.39 40.59
C GLY A 128 0.06 52.52 39.59
N SER A 129 -0.63 53.66 39.65
CA SER A 129 -1.61 54.15 38.68
C SER A 129 -1.28 53.75 37.24
N SER A 130 -2.16 52.95 36.61
CA SER A 130 -2.60 53.10 35.21
C SER A 130 -3.72 52.10 34.90
N ALA A 131 -4.93 52.61 34.69
CA ALA A 131 -6.04 51.86 34.09
C ALA A 131 -5.75 51.60 32.59
N PRO A 132 -6.31 50.54 31.96
CA PRO A 132 -7.70 50.62 31.51
C PRO A 132 -8.51 49.31 31.56
N GLY A 133 -9.85 49.46 31.60
CA GLY A 133 -10.77 48.55 30.91
C GLY A 133 -11.19 47.27 31.64
N SER A 134 -12.10 47.40 32.61
CA SER A 134 -12.93 46.29 33.07
C SER A 134 -13.84 45.78 31.95
N VAL A 135 -13.77 44.49 31.64
CA VAL A 135 -14.87 43.77 30.97
C VAL A 135 -15.34 42.69 31.95
N PRO A 136 -16.56 42.79 32.51
CA PRO A 136 -17.04 41.80 33.45
C PRO A 136 -17.45 40.53 32.70
N GLY A 137 -16.93 39.39 33.15
CA GLY A 137 -17.47 38.09 32.81
C GLY A 137 -18.85 37.93 33.47
N GLY A 138 -19.86 37.62 32.64
CA GLY A 138 -21.18 37.20 33.09
C GLY A 138 -21.69 36.14 32.11
N GLY A 139 -21.94 34.93 32.62
CA GLY A 139 -22.42 33.80 31.83
C GLY A 139 -23.82 34.03 31.24
N GLY A 140 -24.06 33.41 30.08
CA GLY A 140 -25.37 33.38 29.45
C GLY A 140 -25.31 32.74 28.06
N ALA A 141 -26.08 31.66 27.88
CA ALA A 141 -26.27 30.99 26.60
C ALA A 141 -26.73 31.98 25.52
N GLY A 142 -26.01 32.05 24.41
CA GLY A 142 -26.36 32.91 23.28
C GLY A 142 -25.52 32.58 22.05
N GLN A 143 -26.19 32.08 21.01
CA GLN A 143 -25.63 31.71 19.72
C GLN A 143 -24.77 32.84 19.12
N ARG A 144 -23.47 32.60 18.92
CA ARG A 144 -22.59 33.53 18.21
C ARG A 144 -22.73 33.28 16.71
N LYS A 145 -23.61 34.04 16.05
CA LYS A 145 -23.67 34.11 14.58
C LYS A 145 -22.40 34.79 14.05
N SER A 146 -21.59 34.00 13.34
CA SER A 146 -20.39 34.44 12.63
C SER A 146 -20.78 35.23 11.38
N ARG A 147 -20.20 36.42 11.18
CA ARG A 147 -20.40 37.27 9.98
C ARG A 147 -19.57 36.82 8.77
N PHE A 148 -19.12 35.56 8.74
CA PHE A 148 -18.36 35.00 7.62
C PHE A 148 -19.25 34.32 6.56
N ASP A 149 -20.56 34.27 6.76
CA ASP A 149 -21.49 33.57 5.86
C ASP A 149 -22.50 34.52 5.21
N GLN A 150 -22.04 35.67 4.74
CA GLN A 150 -22.80 36.50 3.81
C GLN A 150 -21.91 36.90 2.65
N ARG A 151 -22.33 36.41 1.48
CA ARG A 151 -21.78 36.60 0.14
C ARG A 151 -21.51 38.06 -0.20
#